data_AF-A0A2S5M0C2-F1
#
_entry.id   AF-A0A2S5M0C2-F1
#
_cell.length_a   1.000
_cell.length_b   1.000
_cell.length_c   1.000
_cell.angle_alpha   90.00
_cell.angle_beta   90.00
_cell.angle_gamma   90.00
#
_symmetry.space_group_name_H-M   'P 1'
#
loop_
_entity.id
_entity.type
_entity.pdbx_description
1 polymer ?
#
loop_
_entity_poly.entity_id
_entity_poly.type
_entity_poly.pdbx_seq_one_letter_code
_entity_poly.pdbx_strand_id
1 'polypeptide(L)' 'TGPTIRMLAALEPRRLAVMHGSSFEGDCAALLSQLADFYEAALAAKSGHPRSP' A
#
# COMPACT_ATOMS: atom_id res chain seq x y z
N THR A 1 6.45 -2.69 5.46
CA THR A 1 5.58 -1.63 4.86
C THR A 1 6.10 -1.30 3.47
N GLY A 2 5.59 -0.27 2.78
CA GLY A 2 5.87 0.17 1.39
C GLY A 2 6.62 -0.79 0.45
N PRO A 3 7.94 -1.02 0.64
CA PRO A 3 8.72 -2.04 -0.09
C PRO A 3 8.02 -3.39 -0.30
N THR A 4 7.40 -3.96 0.75
CA THR A 4 6.69 -5.25 0.63
C THR A 4 5.48 -5.15 -0.30
N ILE A 5 4.75 -4.03 -0.26
CA ILE A 5 3.59 -3.80 -1.12
C ILE A 5 4.04 -3.64 -2.58
N ARG A 6 5.19 -2.98 -2.81
CA ARG A 6 5.79 -2.86 -4.16
C ARG A 6 6.26 -4.22 -4.70
N MET A 7 6.76 -5.11 -3.84
CA MET A 7 7.06 -6.50 -4.25
C MET A 7 5.81 -7.24 -4.71
N LEU A 8 4.66 -7.04 -4.05
CA LEU A 8 3.39 -7.60 -4.49
C LEU A 8 2.92 -6.99 -5.83
N ALA A 9 3.12 -5.69 -6.03
CA ALA A 9 2.80 -5.02 -7.30
C ALA A 9 3.60 -5.61 -8.47
N ALA A 10 4.87 -5.95 -8.24
CA ALA A 10 5.76 -6.55 -9.23
C ALA A 10 5.35 -7.98 -9.66
N LEU A 11 4.41 -8.62 -8.96
CA LEU A 11 3.81 -9.89 -9.39
C LEU A 11 2.73 -9.70 -10.47
N GLU A 12 2.44 -8.44 -10.84
CA GLU A 12 1.42 -8.06 -11.83
C GLU A 12 0.07 -8.76 -11.61
N PRO A 13 -0.50 -8.69 -10.39
CA PRO A 13 -1.75 -9.36 -10.10
C PRO A 13 -2.87 -8.80 -10.98
N ARG A 14 -3.76 -9.67 -11.45
CA ARG A 14 -4.94 -9.25 -12.24
C ARG A 14 -6.16 -8.99 -11.36
N ARG A 15 -6.16 -9.52 -10.14
CA ARG A 15 -7.26 -9.41 -9.17
C ARG A 15 -6.68 -9.32 -7.77
N LEU A 16 -7.24 -8.43 -6.96
CA LEU A 16 -6.97 -8.31 -5.53
C LEU A 16 -8.19 -8.76 -4.74
N ALA A 17 -7.99 -9.73 -3.86
CA ALA A 17 -9.00 -10.16 -2.91
C ALA A 17 -8.57 -9.76 -1.51
N VAL A 18 -9.47 -9.09 -0.79
CA VAL A 18 -9.30 -8.84 0.64
C VAL A 18 -9.83 -10.02 1.44
N MET A 19 -9.39 -10.16 2.70
CA MET A 19 -9.84 -11.26 3.57
C MET A 19 -11.35 -11.20 3.85
N HIS A 20 -11.95 -10.01 3.85
CA HIS A 20 -13.39 -9.80 3.97
C HIS A 20 -13.82 -8.65 3.07
N GLY A 21 -14.79 -8.91 2.18
CA GLY A 21 -15.35 -7.89 1.28
C GLY A 21 -15.26 -8.27 -0.19
N SER A 22 -15.45 -7.26 -1.05
CA SER A 22 -15.38 -7.41 -2.49
C SER A 22 -13.94 -7.53 -3.00
N SER A 23 -13.77 -8.30 -4.07
CA SER A 23 -12.52 -8.32 -4.83
C SER A 23 -12.50 -7.22 -5.88
N PHE A 24 -11.30 -6.75 -6.23
CA PHE A 24 -11.07 -5.79 -7.29
C PHE A 24 -10.37 -6.47 -8.46
N GLU A 25 -10.78 -6.14 -9.69
CA GLU A 25 -10.16 -6.59 -10.93
C GLU A 25 -9.89 -5.37 -11.81
N GLY A 26 -8.66 -5.25 -12.32
CA GLY A 26 -8.19 -4.06 -13.02
C GLY A 26 -6.68 -3.88 -12.87
N ASP A 27 -6.20 -2.63 -12.90
CA ASP A 27 -4.78 -2.30 -12.73
C ASP A 27 -4.36 -2.40 -11.25
N CYS A 28 -4.18 -3.65 -10.81
CA CYS A 28 -3.85 -3.94 -9.42
C CYS A 28 -2.40 -3.58 -9.08
N ALA A 29 -1.49 -3.62 -10.06
CA ALA A 29 -0.11 -3.19 -9.87
C ALA A 29 -0.07 -1.69 -9.52
N ALA A 30 -0.76 -0.85 -10.30
CA ALA A 30 -0.86 0.58 -10.01
C ALA A 30 -1.58 0.86 -8.67
N LEU A 31 -2.62 0.10 -8.33
CA LEU A 31 -3.31 0.23 -7.05
C LEU A 31 -2.38 -0.09 -5.86
N LEU A 32 -1.60 -1.17 -5.96
CA LEU A 32 -0.63 -1.55 -4.93
C LEU A 32 0.50 -0.52 -4.81
N SER A 33 0.98 0.04 -5.92
CA SER A 33 1.97 1.12 -5.89
C SER A 33 1.45 2.36 -5.16
N GLN A 34 0.21 2.78 -5.45
CA GLN A 34 -0.42 3.90 -4.75
C GLN A 34 -0.61 3.62 -3.25
N LEU A 35 -1.00 2.39 -2.89
CA LEU A 35 -1.11 1.98 -1.50
C LEU A 35 0.24 2.02 -0.78
N ALA A 36 1.31 1.62 -1.46
CA ALA A 36 2.66 1.71 -0.92
C ALA A 36 3.05 3.17 -0.63
N ASP A 37 2.78 4.08 -1.58
CA ASP A 37 3.07 5.50 -1.43
C ASP A 37 2.28 6.13 -0.28
N PHE A 38 0.99 5.78 -0.14
CA PHE A 38 0.15 6.21 0.98
C PHE A 38 0.76 5.83 2.33
N TYR A 39 1.17 4.56 2.51
CA TYR A 39 1.74 4.13 3.78
C TYR A 39 3.10 4.72 4.08
N GLU A 40 3.94 4.95 3.07
CA GLU A 40 5.21 5.66 3.25
C GLU A 40 4.98 7.10 3.71
N ALA A 41 4.04 7.82 3.08
CA ALA A 41 3.68 9.18 3.48
C ALA A 41 3.13 9.22 4.91
N ALA A 42 2.24 8.28 5.27
CA ALA A 42 1.68 8.19 6.61
C ALA A 42 2.75 7.89 7.68
N LEU A 43 3.71 7.01 7.37
CA LEU A 43 4.83 6.71 8.27
C LEU A 43 5.75 7.91 8.43
N ALA A 44 6.12 8.59 7.34
CA ALA A 44 6.95 9.79 7.39
C ALA A 44 6.28 10.91 8.22
N ALA A 45 4.98 11.12 8.04
CA ALA A 45 4.21 12.08 8.84
C ALA A 45 4.20 11.72 10.33
N LYS A 46 4.10 10.42 10.67
CA LYS A 46 4.16 9.95 12.05
C LYS A 46 5.55 10.10 12.68
N SER A 47 6.60 9.87 11.90
CA SER A 47 7.99 10.11 12.33
C SER A 47 8.34 11.59 12.51
N GLY A 48 7.62 12.49 11.82
CA GLY A 48 7.75 13.94 11.94
C GLY A 48 6.97 14.57 13.10
N HIS A 49 6.18 13.81 13.86
CA HIS A 49 5.53 14.32 15.06
C HIS A 49 6.58 14.50 16.17
N PRO A 50 6.88 15.73 16.66
CA PRO A 50 7.73 15.89 17.82
C PRO A 50 7.08 15.13 18.97
N ARG A 51 7.82 14.20 19.61
CA ARG A 51 7.33 13.57 20.83
C ARG A 51 7.11 14.69 21.84
N SER A 52 5.86 14.98 22.17
CA SER A 52 5.53 15.86 23.30
C SER A 52 6.25 15.33 24.56
N PRO A 53 6.76 16.22 25.42
CA PRO A 53 7.55 15.86 26.60
C PRO A 53 6.78 14.96 27.58
#